data_AF-A0A9E1U0U4-F1
#
_entry.id   AF-A0A9E1U0U4-F1
#
_cell.length_a   1.000
_cell.length_b   1.000
_cell.length_c   1.000
_cell.angle_alpha   90.00
_cell.angle_beta   90.00
_cell.angle_gamma   90.00
#
_symmetry.space_group_name_H-M   'P 1'
#
loop_
_entity.id
_entity.type
_entity.pdbx_description
1 polymer ?
#
loop_
_entity_poly.entity_id
_entity_poly.type
_entity_poly.pdbx_seq_one_letter_code
_entity_poly.pdbx_strand_id
1 'polypeptide(L)'
;MKKIILVLVLFPSLFATDRFEGELPIGLTEEEKTRIHEIYNMGRETDPPPGPIRNIAEYERMEGVLIRYPFGISTAVIAEMSEDVTVYCLVSSSQQNSANSSMANGGVNMENVVYVTGSTDSYWTRDYGPWWVVDGNRDVSVVDFTYNRPRPNDNQAPLKMANYLDVPYFASDIVHAGGNYMTDGMGISASTDLVYVENSIPNSQVLQIMEDYYGIETYHVLDDPNNTYIDHIDCWGKYLSPTKVLIREVPTSHAQYGEIEATATYFGNSTNEWGEPWDVYRVWTPNDQPYTNSLILNEKVLVPVTGSSWDDEAIVSYGEAMPGFDIIPFTGTWESTDALHCRVKGIPDLGMLQIFHNPINDSTEAIDNGYPVEVIIDDLSDAGLIEDSIKVFWKNPGMNEWNSEYLYVSDVPEESNTWSGWIPTQEEGTIQYYIQSADSSGRIENSPLAGWHEFWALPPNTCLEWDLGDMNNSGNIDIFDILLLADYVNSGYFPGSCPQTVSDINGDGNLNVIDVIFLVNMIIYP
;
A
#
# COMPACT_ATOMS: atom_id res chain seq x y z
N MET A 1 -24.94 41.60 -35.46
CA MET A 1 -24.81 40.22 -34.95
C MET A 1 -23.44 39.70 -35.35
N LYS A 2 -22.52 39.56 -34.38
CA LYS A 2 -21.15 39.10 -34.61
C LYS A 2 -21.17 37.60 -34.95
N LYS A 3 -20.54 37.22 -36.06
CA LYS A 3 -20.27 35.81 -36.40
C LYS A 3 -19.14 35.31 -35.51
N ILE A 4 -19.44 34.32 -34.68
CA ILE A 4 -18.44 33.55 -33.94
C ILE A 4 -17.97 32.44 -34.87
N ILE A 5 -16.68 32.48 -35.23
CA ILE A 5 -16.00 31.40 -35.95
C ILE A 5 -15.50 30.44 -34.87
N LEU A 6 -16.06 29.23 -34.85
CA LEU A 6 -15.58 28.12 -34.03
C LEU A 6 -14.34 27.55 -34.73
N VAL A 7 -13.16 27.78 -34.18
CA VAL A 7 -11.92 27.13 -34.63
C VAL A 7 -11.83 25.80 -33.89
N LEU A 8 -12.12 24.70 -34.59
CA LEU A 8 -11.75 23.37 -34.13
C LEU A 8 -10.22 23.25 -34.20
N VAL A 9 -9.58 23.16 -33.04
CA VAL A 9 -8.20 22.71 -32.92
C VAL A 9 -8.25 21.19 -32.83
N LEU A 10 -7.98 20.51 -33.94
CA LEU A 10 -7.72 19.07 -33.97
C LEU A 10 -6.28 18.84 -33.51
N PHE A 11 -6.11 18.32 -32.29
CA PHE A 11 -4.86 17.69 -31.88
C PHE A 11 -4.74 16.35 -32.62
N PRO A 12 -3.69 16.13 -33.45
CA PRO A 12 -3.43 14.81 -33.97
C PRO A 12 -2.86 13.94 -32.84
N SER A 13 -3.65 12.97 -32.38
CA SER A 13 -3.15 11.85 -31.58
C SER A 13 -2.20 11.03 -32.44
N LEU A 14 -0.90 11.25 -32.27
CA LEU A 14 0.13 10.35 -32.77
C LEU A 14 0.11 9.11 -31.87
N PHE A 15 -0.58 8.05 -32.31
CA PHE A 15 -0.44 6.74 -31.71
C PHE A 15 0.92 6.18 -32.10
N ALA A 16 1.90 6.25 -31.20
CA ALA A 16 3.14 5.48 -31.33
C ALA A 16 2.82 4.01 -31.02
N THR A 17 2.91 3.14 -32.02
CA THR A 17 2.92 1.70 -31.82
C THR A 17 4.34 1.29 -31.44
N ASP A 18 4.69 1.40 -30.16
CA ASP A 18 6.06 1.16 -29.65
C ASP A 18 6.39 -0.33 -29.43
N ARG A 19 5.70 -1.28 -30.07
CA ARG A 19 6.18 -2.68 -30.03
C ARG A 19 7.37 -2.82 -30.96
N PHE A 20 8.56 -2.96 -30.37
CA PHE A 20 9.80 -3.22 -31.10
C PHE A 20 9.70 -4.56 -31.85
N GLU A 21 9.99 -4.54 -33.15
CA GLU A 21 10.02 -5.75 -33.99
C GLU A 21 11.14 -6.68 -33.49
N GLY A 22 10.77 -7.83 -32.92
CA GLY A 22 11.72 -8.83 -32.41
C GLY A 22 11.83 -8.93 -30.89
N GLU A 23 11.03 -8.19 -30.12
CA GLU A 23 10.91 -8.46 -28.68
C GLU A 23 10.25 -9.84 -28.44
N LEU A 24 10.68 -10.53 -27.39
CA LEU A 24 10.01 -11.75 -26.92
C LEU A 24 8.54 -11.43 -26.50
N PRO A 25 7.69 -12.44 -26.28
CA PRO A 25 6.45 -12.33 -25.51
C PRO A 25 6.68 -12.63 -24.02
N ILE A 26 5.77 -12.23 -23.13
CA ILE A 26 5.92 -12.48 -21.68
C ILE A 26 5.95 -13.99 -21.38
N GLY A 27 5.13 -14.76 -22.10
CA GLY A 27 5.16 -16.22 -22.10
C GLY A 27 6.35 -16.83 -22.86
N LEU A 28 6.44 -18.16 -22.80
CA LEU A 28 7.42 -18.93 -23.58
C LEU A 28 7.05 -18.98 -25.06
N THR A 29 7.98 -18.59 -25.93
CA THR A 29 7.94 -18.91 -27.36
C THR A 29 8.09 -20.41 -27.61
N GLU A 30 7.74 -20.88 -28.82
CA GLU A 30 7.95 -22.28 -29.21
C GLU A 30 9.44 -22.69 -29.15
N GLU A 31 10.35 -21.77 -29.42
CA GLU A 31 11.79 -22.00 -29.27
C GLU A 31 12.19 -22.13 -27.79
N GLU A 32 11.74 -21.21 -26.94
CA GLU A 32 12.01 -21.23 -25.50
C GLU A 32 11.48 -22.49 -24.82
N LYS A 33 10.35 -23.05 -25.27
CA LYS A 33 9.83 -24.33 -24.78
C LYS A 33 10.83 -25.49 -24.96
N THR A 34 11.66 -25.45 -26.00
CA THR A 34 12.74 -26.46 -26.19
C THR A 34 13.93 -26.24 -25.25
N ARG A 35 14.03 -25.05 -24.65
CA ARG A 35 15.12 -24.59 -23.80
C ARG A 35 14.74 -24.49 -22.31
N ILE A 36 13.57 -24.98 -21.88
CA ILE A 36 13.16 -24.94 -20.45
C ILE A 36 14.22 -25.55 -19.53
N HIS A 37 14.94 -26.58 -20.00
CA HIS A 37 16.06 -27.18 -19.27
C HIS A 37 17.20 -26.20 -18.93
N GLU A 38 17.31 -25.07 -19.63
CA GLU A 38 18.27 -24.00 -19.33
C GLU A 38 17.94 -23.31 -18.00
N ILE A 39 16.66 -23.19 -17.61
CA ILE A 39 16.22 -22.56 -16.36
C ILE A 39 16.94 -23.18 -15.15
N TYR A 40 16.96 -24.50 -15.07
CA TYR A 40 17.62 -25.25 -14.00
C TYR A 40 19.17 -25.16 -14.02
N ASN A 41 19.76 -24.54 -15.03
CA ASN A 41 21.20 -24.24 -15.09
C ASN A 41 21.49 -22.75 -14.81
N MET A 42 20.46 -21.91 -14.70
CA MET A 42 20.61 -20.49 -14.36
C MET A 42 20.66 -20.24 -12.85
N GLY A 43 20.35 -21.28 -12.07
CA GLY A 43 20.29 -21.28 -10.62
C GLY A 43 21.55 -20.77 -9.93
N ARG A 44 21.34 -20.11 -8.80
CA ARG A 44 22.38 -19.58 -7.93
C ARG A 44 21.91 -19.76 -6.49
N GLU A 45 22.85 -20.01 -5.60
CA GLU A 45 22.53 -20.16 -4.18
C GLU A 45 23.66 -19.52 -3.36
N THR A 46 23.27 -18.67 -2.41
CA THR A 46 24.13 -18.12 -1.37
C THR A 46 23.65 -18.64 -0.01
N ASP A 47 24.28 -18.22 1.09
CA ASP A 47 23.58 -18.28 2.37
C ASP A 47 22.42 -17.25 2.36
N PRO A 48 21.33 -17.43 3.13
CA PRO A 48 20.28 -16.43 3.25
C PRO A 48 20.78 -15.12 3.88
N PRO A 49 20.06 -14.00 3.72
CA PRO A 49 20.35 -12.78 4.45
C PRO A 49 20.39 -13.01 5.97
N PRO A 50 21.16 -12.23 6.74
CA PRO A 50 21.09 -12.30 8.20
C PRO A 50 19.68 -11.92 8.65
N GLY A 51 19.14 -12.62 9.66
CA GLY A 51 17.82 -12.32 10.23
C GLY A 51 17.87 -11.27 11.36
N PRO A 52 16.74 -10.62 11.68
CA PRO A 52 15.42 -10.78 11.05
C PRO A 52 15.38 -10.20 9.62
N ILE A 53 14.56 -10.77 8.75
CA ILE A 53 14.40 -10.36 7.35
C ILE A 53 12.99 -9.83 7.16
N ARG A 54 12.84 -8.74 6.42
CA ARG A 54 11.53 -8.18 6.05
C ARG A 54 11.49 -7.85 4.57
N ASN A 55 10.59 -8.46 3.81
CA ASN A 55 10.40 -8.07 2.41
C ASN A 55 9.80 -6.67 2.31
N ILE A 56 10.20 -5.90 1.30
CA ILE A 56 9.71 -4.53 1.10
C ILE A 56 8.52 -4.54 0.13
N ALA A 57 7.39 -3.99 0.55
CA ALA A 57 6.17 -3.89 -0.23
C ALA A 57 6.23 -2.80 -1.31
N GLU A 58 5.36 -2.92 -2.32
CA GLU A 58 5.34 -1.96 -3.43
C GLU A 58 4.81 -0.57 -3.04
N TYR A 59 3.96 -0.50 -2.02
CA TYR A 59 3.39 0.75 -1.51
C TYR A 59 4.26 1.41 -0.42
N GLU A 60 5.50 0.94 -0.22
CA GLU A 60 6.50 1.64 0.58
C GLU A 60 7.30 2.64 -0.29
N ARG A 61 8.12 3.48 0.35
CA ARG A 61 8.86 4.54 -0.34
C ARG A 61 9.85 3.98 -1.36
N MET A 62 9.72 4.43 -2.61
CA MET A 62 10.62 4.11 -3.72
C MET A 62 11.48 5.33 -4.07
N GLU A 63 12.79 5.14 -4.19
CA GLU A 63 13.73 6.15 -4.72
C GLU A 63 13.91 6.05 -6.24
N GLY A 64 13.48 4.93 -6.82
CA GLY A 64 13.68 4.66 -8.24
C GLY A 64 12.73 3.63 -8.83
N VAL A 65 12.80 3.52 -10.16
CA VAL A 65 12.13 2.47 -10.94
C VAL A 65 13.10 1.88 -11.95
N LEU A 66 13.00 0.57 -12.15
CA LEU A 66 13.76 -0.19 -13.13
C LEU A 66 12.89 -0.47 -14.36
N ILE A 67 13.36 0.06 -15.49
CA ILE A 67 12.80 -0.19 -16.82
C ILE A 67 13.89 -0.74 -17.74
N ARG A 68 13.50 -1.22 -18.92
CA ARG A 68 14.45 -1.74 -19.92
C ARG A 68 14.19 -1.12 -21.29
N TYR A 69 15.28 -0.87 -22.03
CA TYR A 69 15.26 -0.48 -23.43
C TYR A 69 15.73 -1.64 -24.34
N PRO A 70 15.07 -1.92 -25.50
CA PRO A 70 13.88 -1.26 -26.05
C PRO A 70 12.67 -1.26 -25.11
N PHE A 71 11.91 -0.16 -25.12
CA PHE A 71 10.86 0.10 -24.14
C PHE A 71 9.63 -0.78 -24.36
N GLY A 72 9.13 -1.36 -23.27
CA GLY A 72 7.79 -1.96 -23.21
C GLY A 72 6.70 -0.98 -22.78
N ILE A 73 7.05 0.24 -22.38
CA ILE A 73 6.12 1.28 -21.91
C ILE A 73 6.29 2.56 -22.73
N SER A 74 5.26 3.40 -22.74
CA SER A 74 5.33 4.67 -23.46
C SER A 74 6.27 5.64 -22.75
N THR A 75 6.86 6.56 -23.51
CA THR A 75 7.69 7.63 -22.93
C THR A 75 6.91 8.58 -22.03
N ALA A 76 5.57 8.64 -22.15
CA ALA A 76 4.72 9.38 -21.22
C ALA A 76 4.72 8.75 -19.81
N VAL A 77 4.66 7.42 -19.71
CA VAL A 77 4.79 6.72 -18.41
C VAL A 77 6.16 6.97 -17.82
N ILE A 78 7.22 6.92 -18.64
CA ILE A 78 8.59 7.20 -18.18
C ILE A 78 8.73 8.65 -17.70
N ALA A 79 8.11 9.60 -18.41
CA ALA A 79 8.15 11.01 -18.04
C ALA A 79 7.47 11.24 -16.69
N GLU A 80 6.29 10.65 -16.47
CA GLU A 80 5.56 10.71 -15.20
C GLU A 80 6.40 10.19 -14.03
N MET A 81 6.99 9.00 -14.17
CA MET A 81 7.83 8.44 -13.10
C MET A 81 9.08 9.31 -12.83
N SER A 82 9.66 9.90 -13.89
CA SER A 82 10.86 10.73 -13.75
C SER A 82 10.63 12.08 -13.06
N GLU A 83 9.39 12.47 -12.76
CA GLU A 83 9.10 13.67 -11.98
C GLU A 83 9.57 13.51 -10.53
N ASP A 84 9.40 12.32 -9.96
CA ASP A 84 9.57 12.10 -8.52
C ASP A 84 10.74 11.16 -8.18
N VAL A 85 11.08 10.22 -9.07
CA VAL A 85 12.07 9.16 -8.78
C VAL A 85 13.10 8.98 -9.89
N THR A 86 14.20 8.30 -9.57
CA THR A 86 15.23 7.96 -10.56
C THR A 86 14.76 6.81 -11.46
N VAL A 87 14.79 7.02 -12.77
CA VAL A 87 14.55 5.98 -13.77
C VAL A 87 15.87 5.28 -14.11
N TYR A 88 16.02 4.05 -13.61
CA TYR A 88 17.11 3.15 -13.98
C TYR A 88 16.72 2.38 -15.24
N CYS A 89 17.45 2.64 -16.33
CA CYS A 89 17.19 2.03 -17.63
C CYS A 89 18.25 0.98 -17.97
N LEU A 90 17.86 -0.29 -17.95
CA LEU A 90 18.66 -1.39 -18.49
C LEU A 90 18.76 -1.25 -20.00
N VAL A 91 19.98 -1.12 -20.53
CA VAL A 91 20.18 -0.89 -21.97
C VAL A 91 21.51 -1.47 -22.46
N SER A 92 21.54 -1.98 -23.69
CA SER A 92 22.81 -2.35 -24.31
C SER A 92 23.63 -1.10 -24.66
N SER A 93 24.96 -1.16 -24.55
CA SER A 93 25.82 0.01 -24.83
C SER A 93 25.65 0.56 -26.25
N SER A 94 25.28 -0.28 -27.22
CA SER A 94 25.03 0.13 -28.60
C SER A 94 23.70 0.89 -28.78
N GLN A 95 22.77 0.76 -27.84
CA GLN A 95 21.43 1.34 -27.91
C GLN A 95 21.21 2.51 -26.95
N GLN A 96 22.15 2.80 -26.04
CA GLN A 96 22.02 3.87 -25.05
C GLN A 96 21.70 5.24 -25.68
N ASN A 97 22.37 5.61 -26.78
CA ASN A 97 22.10 6.88 -27.47
C ASN A 97 20.67 6.95 -28.04
N SER A 98 20.13 5.81 -28.49
CA SER A 98 18.76 5.71 -28.98
C SER A 98 17.77 5.85 -27.82
N ALA A 99 18.00 5.16 -26.70
CA ALA A 99 17.21 5.29 -25.49
C ALA A 99 17.17 6.75 -24.99
N ASN A 100 18.33 7.41 -24.93
CA ASN A 100 18.45 8.82 -24.56
C ASN A 100 17.67 9.73 -25.51
N SER A 101 17.78 9.51 -26.81
CA SER A 101 17.04 10.31 -27.80
C SER A 101 15.53 10.11 -27.67
N SER A 102 15.07 8.88 -27.45
CA SER A 102 13.65 8.57 -27.24
C SER A 102 13.09 9.22 -25.98
N MET A 103 13.79 9.10 -24.84
CA MET A 103 13.33 9.70 -23.57
C MET A 103 13.37 11.22 -23.61
N ALA A 104 14.45 11.83 -24.11
CA ALA A 104 14.55 13.29 -24.23
C ALA A 104 13.46 13.87 -25.15
N ASN A 105 13.14 13.19 -26.25
CA ASN A 105 12.05 13.60 -27.14
C ASN A 105 10.66 13.36 -26.53
N GLY A 106 10.54 12.40 -25.62
CA GLY A 106 9.32 12.06 -24.90
C GLY A 106 9.02 12.95 -23.70
N GLY A 107 9.89 13.93 -23.40
CA GLY A 107 9.70 14.86 -22.28
C GLY A 107 10.12 14.30 -20.91
N VAL A 108 10.86 13.19 -20.90
CA VAL A 108 11.40 12.61 -19.66
C VAL A 108 12.38 13.57 -18.99
N ASN A 109 12.31 13.69 -17.67
CA ASN A 109 13.29 14.44 -16.90
C ASN A 109 14.64 13.70 -16.90
N MET A 110 15.51 14.08 -17.83
CA MET A 110 16.81 13.42 -18.03
C MET A 110 17.78 13.61 -16.85
N GLU A 111 17.53 14.53 -15.92
CA GLU A 111 18.30 14.65 -14.68
C GLU A 111 18.07 13.43 -13.75
N ASN A 112 16.89 12.81 -13.88
CA ASN A 112 16.48 11.63 -13.12
C ASN A 112 16.62 10.33 -13.93
N VAL A 113 17.49 10.29 -14.95
CA VAL A 113 17.70 9.07 -15.77
C VAL A 113 19.11 8.53 -15.57
N VAL A 114 19.17 7.25 -15.21
CA VAL A 114 20.41 6.49 -15.05
C VAL A 114 20.43 5.30 -16.00
N TYR A 115 21.52 5.11 -16.74
CA TYR A 115 21.68 3.95 -17.62
C TYR A 115 22.51 2.86 -16.96
N VAL A 116 21.92 1.67 -16.83
CA VAL A 116 22.60 0.47 -16.35
C VAL A 116 22.92 -0.40 -17.55
N THR A 117 24.15 -0.34 -18.04
CA THR A 117 24.51 -0.98 -19.31
C THR A 117 24.69 -2.49 -19.17
N GLY A 118 24.02 -3.26 -20.01
CA GLY A 118 24.17 -4.72 -20.05
C GLY A 118 23.23 -5.38 -21.06
N SER A 119 23.48 -6.65 -21.35
CA SER A 119 22.54 -7.46 -22.14
C SER A 119 21.28 -7.74 -21.33
N THR A 120 20.13 -7.76 -22.01
CA THR A 120 18.80 -8.17 -21.51
C THR A 120 18.08 -8.85 -22.67
N ASP A 121 17.27 -9.85 -22.37
CA ASP A 121 16.48 -10.60 -23.34
C ASP A 121 15.09 -9.96 -23.54
N SER A 122 14.53 -9.31 -22.52
CA SER A 122 13.18 -8.74 -22.57
C SER A 122 12.94 -7.51 -21.70
N TYR A 123 11.75 -6.89 -21.83
CA TYR A 123 11.36 -5.70 -21.06
C TYR A 123 10.54 -5.96 -19.79
N TRP A 124 10.24 -7.21 -19.42
CA TRP A 124 9.43 -7.48 -18.21
C TRP A 124 10.29 -7.40 -16.95
N THR A 125 10.78 -6.20 -16.63
CA THR A 125 11.62 -5.96 -15.45
C THR A 125 10.93 -6.32 -14.14
N ARG A 126 9.59 -6.43 -14.12
CA ARG A 126 8.84 -6.99 -13.00
C ARG A 126 9.19 -8.44 -12.74
N ASP A 127 9.25 -9.24 -13.80
CA ASP A 127 9.35 -10.70 -13.69
C ASP A 127 10.73 -11.15 -13.26
N TYR A 128 11.78 -10.47 -13.72
CA TYR A 128 13.17 -10.84 -13.48
C TYR A 128 13.94 -9.82 -12.61
N GLY A 129 13.31 -8.71 -12.25
CA GLY A 129 13.95 -7.65 -11.47
C GLY A 129 14.21 -8.05 -10.01
N PRO A 130 15.06 -7.28 -9.31
CA PRO A 130 15.45 -7.60 -7.94
C PRO A 130 14.25 -7.58 -7.00
N TRP A 131 14.14 -8.57 -6.11
CA TRP A 131 13.30 -8.45 -4.92
C TRP A 131 14.13 -7.89 -3.77
N TRP A 132 13.48 -7.13 -2.91
CA TRP A 132 14.14 -6.26 -1.93
C TRP A 132 13.75 -6.65 -0.52
N VAL A 133 14.72 -6.80 0.36
CA VAL A 133 14.48 -7.04 1.79
C VAL A 133 15.25 -6.04 2.62
N VAL A 134 14.78 -5.75 3.82
CA VAL A 134 15.62 -5.26 4.92
C VAL A 134 16.17 -6.48 5.63
N ASP A 135 17.49 -6.59 5.74
CA ASP A 135 18.14 -7.68 6.45
C ASP A 135 18.39 -7.36 7.94
N GLY A 136 18.92 -8.33 8.69
CA GLY A 136 19.19 -8.22 10.12
C GLY A 136 20.32 -7.26 10.50
N ASN A 137 21.07 -6.77 9.51
CA ASN A 137 22.02 -5.67 9.69
C ASN A 137 21.39 -4.31 9.42
N ARG A 138 20.09 -4.26 9.08
CA ARG A 138 19.33 -3.07 8.66
C ARG A 138 19.73 -2.57 7.27
N ASP A 139 20.36 -3.40 6.45
CA ASP A 139 20.70 -3.06 5.07
C ASP A 139 19.55 -3.43 4.12
N VAL A 140 19.17 -2.51 3.23
CA VAL A 140 18.32 -2.86 2.08
C VAL A 140 19.14 -3.71 1.11
N SER A 141 18.69 -4.94 0.90
CA SER A 141 19.41 -5.99 0.20
C SER A 141 18.61 -6.55 -0.97
N VAL A 142 19.32 -7.00 -2.01
CA VAL A 142 18.70 -7.77 -3.10
C VAL A 142 18.69 -9.24 -2.72
N VAL A 143 17.52 -9.87 -2.86
CA VAL A 143 17.36 -11.32 -2.80
C VAL A 143 16.88 -11.80 -4.17
N ASP A 144 17.76 -12.51 -4.87
CA ASP A 144 17.55 -13.00 -6.23
C ASP A 144 16.91 -14.40 -6.22
N PHE A 145 16.19 -14.70 -7.30
CA PHE A 145 15.56 -15.98 -7.59
C PHE A 145 15.87 -16.41 -9.03
N THR A 146 15.67 -17.68 -9.35
CA THR A 146 15.84 -18.17 -10.71
C THR A 146 14.62 -17.79 -11.55
N TYR A 147 14.81 -16.93 -12.56
CA TYR A 147 13.74 -16.52 -13.46
C TYR A 147 13.17 -17.72 -14.24
N ASN A 148 11.85 -17.88 -14.24
CA ASN A 148 11.12 -18.98 -14.87
C ASN A 148 11.03 -18.92 -16.42
N ARG A 149 11.97 -18.23 -17.08
CA ARG A 149 12.12 -18.22 -18.54
C ARG A 149 13.57 -18.52 -18.89
N PRO A 150 13.87 -19.22 -20.00
CA PRO A 150 15.25 -19.47 -20.44
C PRO A 150 15.88 -18.21 -21.07
N ARG A 151 15.97 -17.16 -20.25
CA ARG A 151 16.40 -15.79 -20.55
C ARG A 151 17.55 -15.44 -19.61
N PRO A 152 18.77 -15.94 -19.90
CA PRO A 152 19.90 -15.85 -18.97
C PRO A 152 20.42 -14.42 -18.77
N ASN A 153 20.15 -13.50 -19.69
CA ASN A 153 20.56 -12.10 -19.54
C ASN A 153 19.61 -11.34 -18.62
N ASP A 154 18.31 -11.64 -18.70
CA ASP A 154 17.27 -11.14 -17.80
C ASP A 154 17.48 -11.68 -16.38
N ASN A 155 17.75 -12.99 -16.24
CA ASN A 155 18.05 -13.62 -14.94
C ASN A 155 19.22 -12.94 -14.20
N GLN A 156 20.13 -12.26 -14.91
CA GLN A 156 21.28 -11.55 -14.32
C GLN A 156 20.98 -10.11 -13.90
N ALA A 157 19.78 -9.58 -14.17
CA ALA A 157 19.46 -8.20 -13.85
C ALA A 157 19.54 -7.88 -12.34
N PRO A 158 19.07 -8.75 -11.41
CA PRO A 158 19.15 -8.46 -9.97
C PRO A 158 20.59 -8.27 -9.50
N LEU A 159 21.51 -9.15 -9.91
CA LEU A 159 22.94 -9.00 -9.61
C LEU A 159 23.55 -7.72 -10.21
N LYS A 160 23.15 -7.32 -11.43
CA LYS A 160 23.61 -6.06 -12.03
C LYS A 160 23.16 -4.86 -11.20
N MET A 161 21.91 -4.86 -10.75
CA MET A 161 21.36 -3.79 -9.93
C MET A 161 22.00 -3.74 -8.55
N ALA A 162 22.19 -4.89 -7.90
CA ALA A 162 22.87 -4.96 -6.61
C ALA A 162 24.29 -4.36 -6.67
N ASN A 163 25.07 -4.73 -7.70
CA ASN A 163 26.40 -4.16 -7.91
C ASN A 163 26.37 -2.67 -8.28
N TYR A 164 25.34 -2.21 -8.99
CA TYR A 164 25.22 -0.80 -9.37
C TYR A 164 24.90 0.09 -8.18
N LEU A 165 23.99 -0.37 -7.32
CA LEU A 165 23.52 0.34 -6.13
C LEU A 165 24.43 0.12 -4.91
N ASP A 166 25.40 -0.79 -5.01
CA ASP A 166 26.32 -1.17 -3.93
C ASP A 166 25.61 -1.70 -2.68
N VAL A 167 24.62 -2.58 -2.91
CA VAL A 167 23.82 -3.22 -1.86
C VAL A 167 24.17 -4.70 -1.71
N PRO A 168 23.95 -5.32 -0.53
CA PRO A 168 24.15 -6.75 -0.36
C PRO A 168 23.31 -7.57 -1.34
N TYR A 169 23.85 -8.71 -1.75
CA TYR A 169 23.23 -9.62 -2.72
C TYR A 169 23.19 -11.02 -2.15
N PHE A 170 21.98 -11.58 -2.11
CA PHE A 170 21.69 -12.95 -1.76
C PHE A 170 20.91 -13.60 -2.91
N ALA A 171 20.97 -14.93 -3.01
CA ALA A 171 20.25 -15.66 -4.04
C ALA A 171 19.77 -17.01 -3.54
N SER A 172 18.55 -17.38 -3.92
CA SER A 172 17.98 -18.71 -3.73
C SER A 172 17.70 -19.33 -5.09
N ASP A 173 17.87 -20.65 -5.22
CA ASP A 173 17.55 -21.37 -6.47
C ASP A 173 16.05 -21.73 -6.57
N ILE A 174 15.18 -20.90 -6.00
CA ILE A 174 13.74 -21.01 -6.23
C ILE A 174 13.41 -20.47 -7.62
N VAL A 175 12.65 -21.23 -8.40
CA VAL A 175 12.14 -20.76 -9.69
C VAL A 175 10.92 -19.88 -9.47
N HIS A 176 10.96 -18.64 -9.94
CA HIS A 176 9.85 -17.69 -9.79
C HIS A 176 9.77 -16.67 -10.95
N ALA A 177 8.69 -15.89 -10.93
CA ALA A 177 8.56 -14.62 -11.64
C ALA A 177 7.98 -13.55 -10.70
N GLY A 178 8.51 -12.33 -10.74
CA GLY A 178 8.01 -11.23 -9.90
C GLY A 178 6.59 -10.77 -10.21
N GLY A 179 6.05 -10.98 -11.41
CA GLY A 179 4.63 -10.74 -11.70
C GLY A 179 3.70 -11.72 -10.97
N ASN A 180 4.21 -12.89 -10.57
CA ASN A 180 3.48 -13.85 -9.75
C ASN A 180 3.73 -13.69 -8.25
N TYR A 181 4.23 -12.55 -7.78
CA TYR A 181 4.54 -12.34 -6.38
C TYR A 181 4.10 -10.96 -5.89
N MET A 182 3.50 -10.92 -4.71
CA MET A 182 3.25 -9.68 -3.97
C MET A 182 3.44 -9.94 -2.46
N THR A 183 3.92 -8.91 -1.75
CA THR A 183 4.08 -8.92 -0.28
C THR A 183 3.33 -7.75 0.33
N ASP A 184 2.92 -7.90 1.58
CA ASP A 184 2.39 -6.82 2.41
C ASP A 184 3.47 -6.09 3.23
N GLY A 185 4.72 -6.53 3.13
CA GLY A 185 5.84 -5.93 3.85
C GLY A 185 5.85 -6.21 5.36
N MET A 186 4.91 -7.01 5.86
CA MET A 186 4.70 -7.38 7.26
C MET A 186 4.76 -8.91 7.46
N GLY A 187 5.46 -9.63 6.57
CA GLY A 187 5.65 -11.08 6.67
C GLY A 187 4.56 -11.91 5.98
N ILE A 188 3.61 -11.29 5.29
CA ILE A 188 2.59 -11.98 4.49
C ILE A 188 2.85 -11.74 3.00
N SER A 189 2.83 -12.81 2.21
CA SER A 189 2.91 -12.72 0.75
C SER A 189 1.90 -13.63 0.08
N ALA A 190 1.70 -13.41 -1.23
CA ALA A 190 0.84 -14.22 -2.05
C ALA A 190 1.40 -14.46 -3.45
N SER A 191 1.10 -15.63 -4.02
CA SER A 191 1.37 -16.02 -5.40
C SER A 191 0.29 -16.98 -5.89
N THR A 192 0.26 -17.24 -7.20
CA THR A 192 -0.45 -18.44 -7.69
C THR A 192 0.31 -19.72 -7.35
N ASP A 193 -0.36 -20.86 -7.49
CA ASP A 193 0.20 -22.22 -7.35
C ASP A 193 1.26 -22.56 -8.40
N LEU A 194 1.48 -21.70 -9.41
CA LEU A 194 2.58 -21.80 -10.36
C LEU A 194 3.94 -21.98 -9.66
N VAL A 195 4.15 -21.35 -8.50
CA VAL A 195 5.39 -21.53 -7.71
C VAL A 195 5.59 -22.99 -7.30
N TYR A 196 4.55 -23.74 -7.00
CA TYR A 196 4.65 -25.17 -6.69
C TYR A 196 4.79 -26.02 -7.96
N VAL A 197 4.20 -25.59 -9.07
CA VAL A 197 4.26 -26.32 -10.35
C VAL A 197 5.65 -26.25 -10.97
N GLU A 198 6.32 -25.09 -10.90
CA GLU A 198 7.61 -24.86 -11.56
C GLU A 198 8.82 -25.33 -10.72
N ASN A 199 8.62 -25.57 -9.43
CA ASN A 199 9.66 -26.04 -8.50
C ASN A 199 9.53 -27.55 -8.23
N SER A 200 10.60 -28.31 -8.49
CA SER A 200 10.63 -29.76 -8.27
C SER A 200 10.90 -30.19 -6.82
N ILE A 201 11.01 -29.22 -5.90
CA ILE A 201 11.19 -29.43 -4.46
C ILE A 201 9.82 -29.57 -3.75
N PRO A 202 9.75 -30.17 -2.55
CA PRO A 202 8.50 -30.22 -1.79
C PRO A 202 7.97 -28.82 -1.47
N ASN A 203 6.65 -28.63 -1.46
CA ASN A 203 6.02 -27.33 -1.14
C ASN A 203 6.49 -26.80 0.23
N SER A 204 6.71 -27.66 1.23
CA SER A 204 7.24 -27.24 2.53
C SER A 204 8.64 -26.63 2.44
N GLN A 205 9.46 -27.04 1.47
CA GLN A 205 10.77 -26.47 1.21
C GLN A 205 10.65 -25.14 0.46
N VAL A 206 9.66 -24.98 -0.43
CA VAL A 206 9.33 -23.67 -1.02
C VAL A 206 8.97 -22.70 0.10
N LEU A 207 8.07 -23.08 1.00
CA LEU A 207 7.69 -22.26 2.16
C LEU A 207 8.89 -21.89 3.03
N GLN A 208 9.77 -22.86 3.34
CA GLN A 208 10.99 -22.58 4.11
C GLN A 208 11.94 -21.61 3.40
N ILE A 209 12.09 -21.70 2.07
CA ILE A 209 12.89 -20.72 1.31
C ILE A 209 12.26 -19.34 1.40
N MET A 210 10.92 -19.24 1.30
CA MET A 210 10.21 -17.96 1.42
C MET A 210 10.40 -17.32 2.80
N GLU A 211 10.40 -18.12 3.87
CA GLU A 211 10.71 -17.69 5.22
C GLU A 211 12.20 -17.28 5.35
N ASP A 212 13.12 -18.18 5.00
CA ASP A 212 14.57 -18.02 5.23
C ASP A 212 15.20 -16.88 4.41
N TYR A 213 14.69 -16.58 3.21
CA TYR A 213 15.28 -15.59 2.31
C TYR A 213 14.50 -14.28 2.23
N TYR A 214 13.20 -14.32 2.46
CA TYR A 214 12.32 -13.17 2.26
C TYR A 214 11.54 -12.78 3.52
N GLY A 215 11.67 -13.51 4.62
CA GLY A 215 10.98 -13.20 5.88
C GLY A 215 9.48 -13.42 5.81
N ILE A 216 9.02 -14.36 4.97
CA ILE A 216 7.58 -14.62 4.77
C ILE A 216 7.11 -15.70 5.75
N GLU A 217 6.36 -15.27 6.76
CA GLU A 217 5.77 -16.12 7.80
C GLU A 217 4.46 -16.77 7.31
N THR A 218 3.68 -16.03 6.52
CA THR A 218 2.44 -16.52 5.90
C THR A 218 2.52 -16.37 4.39
N TYR A 219 2.57 -17.49 3.66
CA TYR A 219 2.55 -17.48 2.20
C TYR A 219 1.24 -18.04 1.62
N HIS A 220 0.39 -17.15 1.11
CA HIS A 220 -0.85 -17.51 0.41
C HIS A 220 -0.55 -17.98 -1.01
N VAL A 221 -0.53 -19.29 -1.20
CA VAL A 221 -0.39 -19.89 -2.54
C VAL A 221 -1.75 -20.40 -3.01
N LEU A 222 -2.29 -19.77 -4.05
CA LEU A 222 -3.68 -19.94 -4.52
C LEU A 222 -3.74 -20.45 -5.96
N ASP A 223 -4.75 -21.22 -6.32
CA ASP A 223 -5.00 -21.56 -7.73
C ASP A 223 -5.26 -20.26 -8.53
N ASP A 224 -4.69 -20.12 -9.73
CA ASP A 224 -4.93 -18.94 -10.57
C ASP A 224 -6.41 -18.86 -11.01
N PRO A 225 -7.16 -17.80 -10.64
CA PRO A 225 -8.57 -17.67 -10.96
C PRO A 225 -8.82 -17.19 -12.41
N ASN A 226 -7.78 -16.83 -13.17
CA ASN A 226 -7.91 -16.28 -14.52
C ASN A 226 -7.90 -17.36 -15.60
N ASN A 227 -7.34 -18.54 -15.33
CA ASN A 227 -7.21 -19.63 -16.30
C ASN A 227 -6.59 -19.12 -17.61
N THR A 228 -5.45 -18.45 -17.48
CA THR A 228 -4.66 -17.98 -18.61
C THR A 228 -3.39 -18.82 -18.73
N TYR A 229 -2.47 -18.46 -19.62
CA TYR A 229 -1.21 -19.21 -19.77
C TYR A 229 -0.10 -18.69 -18.84
N ILE A 230 -0.30 -17.51 -18.25
CA ILE A 230 0.75 -16.80 -17.53
C ILE A 230 0.73 -17.11 -16.02
N ASP A 231 -0.46 -17.36 -15.47
CA ASP A 231 -0.71 -17.68 -14.05
C ASP A 231 -0.01 -16.72 -13.09
N HIS A 232 -0.07 -15.42 -13.36
CA HIS A 232 0.51 -14.35 -12.53
C HIS A 232 -0.56 -13.68 -11.67
N ILE A 233 -0.27 -13.55 -10.37
CA ILE A 233 -1.15 -12.87 -9.41
C ILE A 233 -1.47 -11.42 -9.79
N ASP A 234 -0.51 -10.68 -10.37
CA ASP A 234 -0.71 -9.28 -10.75
C ASP A 234 -1.76 -9.05 -11.86
N CYS A 235 -2.24 -10.13 -12.50
CA CYS A 235 -3.31 -10.11 -13.49
C CYS A 235 -4.72 -10.16 -12.86
N TRP A 236 -4.82 -10.33 -11.54
CA TRP A 236 -6.12 -10.41 -10.86
C TRP A 236 -6.13 -9.92 -9.41
N GLY A 237 -4.97 -9.80 -8.76
CA GLY A 237 -4.84 -9.43 -7.36
C GLY A 237 -3.68 -8.45 -7.11
N LYS A 238 -3.84 -7.55 -6.14
CA LYS A 238 -2.78 -6.62 -5.72
C LYS A 238 -2.97 -6.16 -4.28
N TYR A 239 -1.95 -6.31 -3.42
CA TYR A 239 -1.95 -5.62 -2.13
C TYR A 239 -1.80 -4.11 -2.33
N LEU A 240 -2.65 -3.32 -1.68
CA LEU A 240 -2.67 -1.86 -1.75
C LEU A 240 -2.11 -1.20 -0.49
N SER A 241 -2.14 -1.91 0.63
CA SER A 241 -1.56 -1.55 1.92
C SER A 241 -1.50 -2.81 2.80
N PRO A 242 -0.96 -2.77 4.04
CA PRO A 242 -0.93 -3.93 4.92
C PRO A 242 -2.32 -4.44 5.35
N THR A 243 -3.38 -3.66 5.12
CA THR A 243 -4.77 -4.05 5.45
C THR A 243 -5.67 -4.25 4.23
N LYS A 244 -5.21 -3.86 3.02
CA LYS A 244 -6.07 -3.78 1.82
C LYS A 244 -5.56 -4.61 0.67
N VAL A 245 -6.46 -5.35 0.03
CA VAL A 245 -6.18 -6.11 -1.20
C VAL A 245 -7.23 -5.81 -2.27
N LEU A 246 -6.77 -5.59 -3.50
CA LEU A 246 -7.61 -5.42 -4.68
C LEU A 246 -7.73 -6.75 -5.41
N ILE A 247 -8.96 -7.18 -5.71
CA ILE A 247 -9.25 -8.39 -6.50
C ILE A 247 -10.15 -8.02 -7.68
N ARG A 248 -9.84 -8.50 -8.89
CA ARG A 248 -10.68 -8.23 -10.07
C ARG A 248 -12.12 -8.73 -9.88
N GLU A 249 -13.04 -8.15 -10.63
CA GLU A 249 -14.46 -8.51 -10.64
C GLU A 249 -14.96 -8.64 -12.08
N VAL A 250 -15.81 -9.62 -12.34
CA VAL A 250 -16.33 -9.92 -13.68
C VAL A 250 -17.84 -10.19 -13.62
N PRO A 251 -18.58 -10.08 -14.74
CA PRO A 251 -19.99 -10.43 -14.80
C PRO A 251 -20.24 -11.88 -14.38
N THR A 252 -21.41 -12.14 -13.81
CA THR A 252 -21.89 -13.51 -13.47
C THR A 252 -21.93 -14.47 -14.67
N SER A 253 -21.93 -13.95 -15.90
CA SER A 253 -21.84 -14.73 -17.15
C SER A 253 -20.40 -15.06 -17.58
N HIS A 254 -19.39 -14.47 -16.96
CA HIS A 254 -17.98 -14.71 -17.27
C HIS A 254 -17.56 -16.11 -16.83
N ALA A 255 -16.73 -16.78 -17.62
CA ALA A 255 -16.37 -18.18 -17.36
C ALA A 255 -15.61 -18.34 -16.03
N GLN A 256 -14.83 -17.33 -15.64
CA GLN A 256 -14.04 -17.31 -14.40
C GLN A 256 -14.78 -16.70 -13.20
N TYR A 257 -16.07 -16.32 -13.31
CA TYR A 257 -16.79 -15.65 -12.22
C TYR A 257 -16.70 -16.42 -10.89
N GLY A 258 -16.92 -17.73 -10.92
CA GLY A 258 -16.90 -18.56 -9.70
C GLY A 258 -15.56 -18.51 -8.97
N GLU A 259 -14.45 -18.65 -9.69
CA GLU A 259 -13.11 -18.72 -9.08
C GLU A 259 -12.62 -17.36 -8.59
N ILE A 260 -13.00 -16.28 -9.29
CA ILE A 260 -12.70 -14.91 -8.87
C ILE A 260 -13.45 -14.56 -7.59
N GLU A 261 -14.75 -14.89 -7.48
CA GLU A 261 -15.51 -14.68 -6.25
C GLU A 261 -15.02 -15.55 -5.09
N ALA A 262 -14.59 -16.79 -5.37
CA ALA A 262 -13.98 -17.65 -4.37
C ALA A 262 -12.66 -17.05 -3.85
N THR A 263 -11.86 -16.46 -4.72
CA THR A 263 -10.60 -15.78 -4.36
C THR A 263 -10.85 -14.53 -3.53
N ALA A 264 -11.80 -13.68 -3.92
CA ALA A 264 -12.20 -12.51 -3.11
C ALA A 264 -12.72 -12.94 -1.72
N THR A 265 -13.51 -14.02 -1.66
CA THR A 265 -13.99 -14.59 -0.40
C THR A 265 -12.85 -15.16 0.45
N TYR A 266 -11.84 -15.77 -0.17
CA TYR A 266 -10.67 -16.28 0.53
C TYR A 266 -9.94 -15.16 1.27
N PHE A 267 -9.58 -14.08 0.56
CA PHE A 267 -8.89 -12.95 1.18
C PHE A 267 -9.72 -12.27 2.27
N GLY A 268 -11.03 -12.11 2.05
CA GLY A 268 -11.92 -11.53 3.07
C GLY A 268 -12.12 -12.40 4.31
N ASN A 269 -11.68 -13.67 4.29
CA ASN A 269 -11.69 -14.57 5.45
C ASN A 269 -10.29 -14.87 6.00
N SER A 270 -9.22 -14.52 5.29
CA SER A 270 -7.86 -14.56 5.83
C SER A 270 -7.58 -13.32 6.65
N THR A 271 -6.56 -13.37 7.50
CA THR A 271 -6.16 -12.26 8.35
C THR A 271 -4.87 -11.60 7.86
N ASN A 272 -4.72 -10.31 8.15
CA ASN A 272 -3.47 -9.57 8.06
C ASN A 272 -2.60 -9.84 9.31
N GLU A 273 -1.47 -9.14 9.41
CA GLU A 273 -0.51 -9.27 10.53
C GLU A 273 -1.13 -8.97 11.90
N TRP A 274 -2.13 -8.08 11.96
CA TRP A 274 -2.82 -7.72 13.20
C TRP A 274 -3.97 -8.69 13.56
N GLY A 275 -4.12 -9.79 12.81
CA GLY A 275 -5.16 -10.79 13.04
C GLY A 275 -6.55 -10.34 12.59
N GLU A 276 -6.63 -9.30 11.77
CA GLU A 276 -7.87 -8.71 11.25
C GLU A 276 -8.14 -9.15 9.82
N PRO A 277 -9.40 -9.31 9.38
CA PRO A 277 -9.71 -9.62 7.99
C PRO A 277 -9.17 -8.56 7.02
N TRP A 278 -8.76 -8.98 5.82
CA TRP A 278 -8.38 -8.04 4.76
C TRP A 278 -9.58 -7.23 4.26
N ASP A 279 -9.37 -5.93 4.05
CA ASP A 279 -10.29 -5.08 3.29
C ASP A 279 -10.17 -5.42 1.80
N VAL A 280 -11.14 -6.19 1.30
CA VAL A 280 -11.17 -6.61 -0.10
C VAL A 280 -11.87 -5.56 -0.95
N TYR A 281 -11.08 -4.83 -1.75
CA TYR A 281 -11.58 -3.94 -2.79
C TYR A 281 -11.73 -4.70 -4.11
N ARG A 282 -12.70 -4.27 -4.92
CA ARG A 282 -13.02 -4.90 -6.21
C ARG A 282 -12.80 -3.92 -7.36
N VAL A 283 -12.34 -4.42 -8.51
CA VAL A 283 -12.22 -3.62 -9.75
C VAL A 283 -12.90 -4.32 -10.92
N TRP A 284 -13.83 -3.63 -11.57
CA TRP A 284 -14.68 -4.21 -12.61
C TRP A 284 -13.95 -4.37 -13.96
N THR A 285 -13.75 -5.62 -14.39
CA THR A 285 -13.00 -6.00 -15.61
C THR A 285 -13.83 -6.90 -16.53
N PRO A 286 -14.99 -6.45 -17.05
CA PRO A 286 -15.93 -7.33 -17.75
C PRO A 286 -15.43 -7.90 -19.08
N ASN A 287 -14.37 -7.33 -19.65
CA ASN A 287 -13.69 -7.82 -20.85
C ASN A 287 -12.19 -7.98 -20.59
N ASP A 288 -11.80 -8.43 -19.39
CA ASP A 288 -10.42 -8.71 -19.00
C ASP A 288 -9.46 -7.51 -19.10
N GLN A 289 -9.96 -6.30 -18.81
CA GLN A 289 -9.08 -5.13 -18.72
C GLN A 289 -8.04 -5.33 -17.60
N PRO A 290 -6.76 -4.99 -17.81
CA PRO A 290 -5.68 -5.30 -16.88
C PRO A 290 -5.58 -4.29 -15.71
N TYR A 291 -6.70 -3.82 -15.16
CA TYR A 291 -6.68 -2.73 -14.17
C TYR A 291 -5.92 -3.06 -12.89
N THR A 292 -5.84 -4.34 -12.48
CA THR A 292 -5.03 -4.78 -11.33
C THR A 292 -3.53 -4.69 -11.59
N ASN A 293 -3.12 -4.66 -12.86
CA ASN A 293 -1.73 -4.62 -13.30
C ASN A 293 -1.18 -3.18 -13.27
N SER A 294 -1.51 -2.46 -12.20
CA SER A 294 -1.07 -1.09 -11.89
C SER A 294 0.26 -1.07 -11.16
N LEU A 295 0.93 0.09 -11.18
CA LEU A 295 2.12 0.36 -10.38
C LEU A 295 1.74 1.36 -9.28
N ILE A 296 2.00 1.00 -8.02
CA ILE A 296 2.04 1.97 -6.93
C ILE A 296 3.45 2.54 -6.90
N LEU A 297 3.56 3.87 -6.96
CA LEU A 297 4.84 4.57 -6.94
C LEU A 297 4.68 5.80 -6.05
N ASN A 298 5.07 5.65 -4.78
CA ASN A 298 4.94 6.69 -3.78
C ASN A 298 3.50 7.19 -3.71
N GLU A 299 3.25 8.50 -3.81
CA GLU A 299 1.91 9.09 -3.73
C GLU A 299 1.04 8.87 -4.99
N LYS A 300 1.56 8.20 -6.01
CA LYS A 300 0.90 7.97 -7.31
C LYS A 300 0.54 6.49 -7.51
N VAL A 301 -0.60 6.25 -8.17
CA VAL A 301 -0.99 4.92 -8.68
C VAL A 301 -1.20 5.01 -10.18
N LEU A 302 -0.33 4.36 -10.94
CA LEU A 302 -0.35 4.38 -12.41
C LEU A 302 -1.17 3.19 -12.90
N VAL A 303 -2.37 3.45 -13.41
CA VAL A 303 -3.34 2.42 -13.79
C VAL A 303 -3.34 2.22 -15.31
N PRO A 304 -3.10 1.00 -15.83
CA PRO A 304 -3.22 0.74 -17.26
C PRO A 304 -4.68 0.78 -17.69
N VAL A 305 -5.01 1.69 -18.61
CA VAL A 305 -6.36 1.84 -19.17
C VAL A 305 -6.40 1.47 -20.65
N THR A 306 -7.56 1.02 -21.13
CA THR A 306 -7.71 0.44 -22.47
C THR A 306 -8.49 1.32 -23.44
N GLY A 307 -8.96 2.49 -23.00
CA GLY A 307 -9.91 3.34 -23.71
C GLY A 307 -11.33 2.77 -23.68
N SER A 308 -11.64 1.93 -22.69
CA SER A 308 -12.94 1.28 -22.55
C SER A 308 -13.94 2.15 -21.78
N SER A 309 -15.21 1.76 -21.79
CA SER A 309 -16.25 2.43 -21.01
C SER A 309 -16.15 2.20 -19.49
N TRP A 310 -15.21 1.37 -19.04
CA TRP A 310 -15.04 0.99 -17.63
C TRP A 310 -13.80 1.63 -17.00
N ASP A 311 -13.01 2.38 -17.78
CA ASP A 311 -11.76 2.98 -17.31
C ASP A 311 -12.03 3.95 -16.15
N ASP A 312 -13.05 4.81 -16.26
CA ASP A 312 -13.42 5.78 -15.21
C ASP A 312 -13.87 5.09 -13.91
N GLU A 313 -14.61 3.99 -14.00
CA GLU A 313 -15.07 3.22 -12.84
C GLU A 313 -13.88 2.56 -12.12
N ALA A 314 -12.92 2.01 -12.88
CA ALA A 314 -11.71 1.42 -12.30
C ALA A 314 -10.87 2.47 -11.56
N ILE A 315 -10.74 3.68 -12.10
CA ILE A 315 -10.04 4.81 -11.44
C ILE A 315 -10.75 5.17 -10.12
N VAL A 316 -12.09 5.20 -10.10
CA VAL A 316 -12.86 5.44 -8.87
C VAL A 316 -12.60 4.35 -7.83
N SER A 317 -12.59 3.07 -8.21
CA SER A 317 -12.29 1.98 -7.28
C SER A 317 -10.92 2.14 -6.60
N TYR A 318 -9.90 2.56 -7.35
CA TYR A 318 -8.59 2.87 -6.76
C TYR A 318 -8.64 4.09 -5.83
N GLY A 319 -9.36 5.14 -6.19
CA GLY A 319 -9.51 6.34 -5.35
C GLY A 319 -10.25 6.07 -4.03
N GLU A 320 -11.21 5.14 -4.02
CA GLU A 320 -11.88 4.67 -2.80
C GLU A 320 -10.97 3.78 -1.95
N ALA A 321 -10.17 2.92 -2.60
CA ALA A 321 -9.26 2.02 -1.91
C ALA A 321 -8.02 2.73 -1.33
N MET A 322 -7.53 3.76 -2.02
CA MET A 322 -6.33 4.50 -1.69
C MET A 322 -6.63 6.02 -1.64
N PRO A 323 -7.41 6.50 -0.64
CA PRO A 323 -7.75 7.91 -0.53
C PRO A 323 -6.52 8.79 -0.49
N GLY A 324 -6.52 9.89 -1.25
CA GLY A 324 -5.43 10.86 -1.31
C GLY A 324 -4.25 10.50 -2.22
N PHE A 325 -4.21 9.29 -2.78
CA PHE A 325 -3.27 8.97 -3.86
C PHE A 325 -3.72 9.59 -5.19
N ASP A 326 -2.75 10.00 -6.00
CA ASP A 326 -2.99 10.45 -7.37
C ASP A 326 -3.16 9.24 -8.29
N ILE A 327 -4.40 8.96 -8.69
CA ILE A 327 -4.72 7.83 -9.58
C ILE A 327 -4.61 8.29 -11.04
N ILE A 328 -3.55 7.86 -11.72
CA ILE A 328 -3.16 8.37 -13.05
C ILE A 328 -3.33 7.27 -14.11
N PRO A 329 -4.28 7.44 -15.05
CA PRO A 329 -4.50 6.46 -16.09
C PRO A 329 -3.50 6.58 -17.25
N PHE A 330 -2.96 5.46 -17.71
CA PHE A 330 -2.09 5.40 -18.90
C PHE A 330 -2.61 4.41 -19.94
N THR A 331 -2.74 4.88 -21.19
CA THR A 331 -2.96 4.00 -22.35
C THR A 331 -1.65 3.38 -22.84
N GLY A 332 -1.72 2.19 -23.44
CA GLY A 332 -0.58 1.53 -24.05
C GLY A 332 -0.98 0.26 -24.79
N THR A 333 0.01 -0.53 -25.20
CA THR A 333 -0.23 -1.85 -25.80
C THR A 333 -0.42 -2.89 -24.71
N TRP A 334 -1.43 -2.67 -23.87
CA TRP A 334 -1.76 -3.51 -22.73
C TRP A 334 -2.56 -4.72 -23.16
N GLU A 335 -2.28 -5.85 -22.54
CA GLU A 335 -3.03 -7.09 -22.65
C GLU A 335 -3.49 -7.50 -21.25
N SER A 336 -4.52 -8.35 -21.14
CA SER A 336 -5.01 -8.84 -19.85
C SER A 336 -3.97 -9.59 -19.01
N THR A 337 -2.89 -10.06 -19.66
CA THR A 337 -1.79 -10.86 -19.08
C THR A 337 -0.44 -10.13 -19.12
N ASP A 338 -0.42 -8.88 -19.57
CA ASP A 338 0.80 -8.07 -19.73
C ASP A 338 0.43 -6.59 -19.88
N ALA A 339 0.57 -5.81 -18.81
CA ALA A 339 0.35 -4.37 -18.85
C ALA A 339 1.45 -3.58 -18.14
N LEU A 340 1.10 -2.57 -17.34
CA LEU A 340 2.06 -1.60 -16.82
C LEU A 340 2.95 -2.24 -15.74
N HIS A 341 2.36 -2.92 -14.76
CA HIS A 341 3.08 -3.54 -13.66
C HIS A 341 4.11 -4.56 -14.14
N CYS A 342 3.79 -5.37 -15.16
CA CYS A 342 4.72 -6.37 -15.71
C CYS A 342 6.00 -5.76 -16.30
N ARG A 343 6.03 -4.46 -16.59
CA ARG A 343 7.11 -3.79 -17.36
C ARG A 343 7.92 -2.80 -16.52
N VAL A 344 7.66 -2.72 -15.21
CA VAL A 344 8.32 -1.82 -14.26
C VAL A 344 8.55 -2.53 -12.92
N LYS A 345 9.73 -2.32 -12.31
CA LYS A 345 10.02 -2.77 -10.95
C LYS A 345 10.48 -1.58 -10.09
N GLY A 346 9.83 -1.35 -8.94
CA GLY A 346 10.26 -0.34 -7.97
C GLY A 346 11.62 -0.66 -7.36
N ILE A 347 12.37 0.39 -7.02
CA ILE A 347 13.61 0.35 -6.26
C ILE A 347 13.33 1.13 -4.97
N PRO A 348 13.32 0.46 -3.81
CA PRO A 348 13.00 1.09 -2.54
C PRO A 348 14.09 2.06 -2.15
N ASP A 349 13.73 3.05 -1.35
CA ASP A 349 14.69 3.93 -0.70
C ASP A 349 15.68 3.11 0.14
N LEU A 350 16.97 3.19 -0.18
CA LEU A 350 18.00 2.38 0.50
C LEU A 350 18.26 2.81 1.95
N GLY A 351 17.86 4.03 2.33
CA GLY A 351 17.93 4.55 3.69
C GLY A 351 16.55 4.87 4.27
N MET A 352 15.55 4.06 3.90
CA MET A 352 14.13 4.28 4.19
C MET A 352 13.85 4.70 5.64
N LEU A 353 12.99 5.69 5.80
CA LEU A 353 12.31 5.96 7.06
C LEU A 353 11.00 5.17 7.08
N GLN A 354 10.98 4.10 7.86
CA GLN A 354 9.87 3.14 7.89
C GLN A 354 8.86 3.53 8.96
N ILE A 355 7.56 3.43 8.63
CA ILE A 355 6.45 3.73 9.54
C ILE A 355 5.42 2.60 9.46
N PHE A 356 5.28 1.81 10.52
CA PHE A 356 4.33 0.71 10.62
C PHE A 356 3.26 1.02 11.63
N HIS A 357 2.00 0.96 11.21
CA HIS A 357 0.85 1.32 12.03
C HIS A 357 -0.34 0.45 11.67
N ASN A 358 -0.98 -0.17 12.68
CA ASN A 358 -2.31 -0.75 12.51
C ASN A 358 -3.34 0.37 12.50
N PRO A 359 -4.06 0.63 11.40
CA PRO A 359 -5.11 1.65 11.39
C PRO A 359 -6.14 1.41 12.49
N ILE A 360 -6.65 2.49 13.09
CA ILE A 360 -7.70 2.42 14.11
C ILE A 360 -8.96 1.87 13.44
N ASN A 361 -9.56 0.85 14.03
CA ASN A 361 -10.79 0.26 13.52
C ASN A 361 -12.01 1.12 13.84
N ASP A 362 -13.03 1.00 12.98
CA ASP A 362 -14.37 1.49 13.28
C ASP A 362 -14.83 1.01 14.65
N SER A 363 -15.50 1.90 15.37
CA SER A 363 -16.04 1.62 16.70
C SER A 363 -15.00 1.34 17.79
N THR A 364 -13.72 1.64 17.55
CA THR A 364 -12.72 1.63 18.62
C THR A 364 -13.13 2.60 19.71
N GLU A 365 -13.21 2.11 20.96
CA GLU A 365 -13.58 2.95 22.10
C GLU A 365 -12.44 3.90 22.47
N ALA A 366 -12.78 5.17 22.72
CA ALA A 366 -11.83 6.09 23.32
C ALA A 366 -11.56 5.68 24.79
N ILE A 367 -10.29 5.57 25.15
CA ILE A 367 -9.83 5.21 26.50
C ILE A 367 -8.92 6.33 27.04
N ASP A 368 -9.03 6.62 28.33
CA ASP A 368 -8.27 7.66 29.04
C ASP A 368 -8.30 9.04 28.33
N ASN A 369 -7.34 9.29 27.43
CA ASN A 369 -7.09 10.55 26.75
C ASN A 369 -7.63 10.59 25.30
N GLY A 370 -8.17 9.50 24.76
CA GLY A 370 -8.71 9.46 23.40
C GLY A 370 -8.61 8.10 22.71
N TYR A 371 -8.56 8.10 21.39
CA TYR A 371 -8.33 6.90 20.59
C TYR A 371 -6.83 6.60 20.55
N PRO A 372 -6.38 5.42 21.01
CA PRO A 372 -4.97 5.09 21.07
C PRO A 372 -4.37 4.98 19.67
N VAL A 373 -3.18 5.56 19.50
CA VAL A 373 -2.36 5.46 18.31
C VAL A 373 -1.04 4.83 18.72
N GLU A 374 -0.67 3.72 18.08
CA GLU A 374 0.63 3.07 18.25
C GLU A 374 1.30 2.92 16.88
N VAL A 375 2.58 3.23 16.79
CA VAL A 375 3.35 3.19 15.55
C VAL A 375 4.78 2.74 15.82
N ILE A 376 5.32 1.89 14.95
CA ILE A 376 6.73 1.54 14.94
C ILE A 376 7.43 2.38 13.88
N ILE A 377 8.46 3.10 14.27
CA ILE A 377 9.23 3.98 13.37
C ILE A 377 10.68 3.54 13.38
N ASP A 378 11.24 3.31 12.20
CA ASP A 378 12.61 2.83 12.04
C ASP A 378 13.34 3.57 10.93
N ASP A 379 14.44 4.27 11.25
CA ASP A 379 15.26 4.97 10.26
C ASP A 379 16.44 4.10 9.82
N LEU A 380 16.33 3.42 8.67
CA LEU A 380 17.42 2.59 8.12
C LEU A 380 18.67 3.41 7.79
N SER A 381 18.54 4.72 7.63
CA SER A 381 19.68 5.62 7.43
C SER A 381 20.56 5.77 8.67
N ASP A 382 20.08 5.36 9.85
CA ASP A 382 20.69 5.60 11.18
C ASP A 382 21.09 7.07 11.41
N ALA A 383 20.43 8.01 10.72
CA ALA A 383 20.70 9.43 10.83
C ALA A 383 20.14 10.01 12.15
N GLY A 384 19.15 9.34 12.73
CA GLY A 384 18.46 9.70 13.96
C GLY A 384 17.13 10.38 13.70
N LEU A 385 16.07 9.84 14.30
CA LEU A 385 14.71 10.39 14.30
C LEU A 385 14.66 11.80 14.92
N ILE A 386 13.82 12.66 14.34
CA ILE A 386 13.52 13.98 14.89
C ILE A 386 12.26 13.85 15.74
N GLU A 387 12.40 13.66 17.05
CA GLU A 387 11.28 13.37 17.96
C GLU A 387 10.12 14.39 17.84
N ASP A 388 10.44 15.70 17.73
CA ASP A 388 9.45 16.78 17.60
C ASP A 388 8.63 16.74 16.29
N SER A 389 9.04 15.93 15.32
CA SER A 389 8.31 15.70 14.06
C SER A 389 7.29 14.56 14.16
N ILE A 390 7.43 13.69 15.16
CA ILE A 390 6.63 12.46 15.27
C ILE A 390 5.26 12.80 15.86
N LYS A 391 4.26 12.82 14.96
CA LYS A 391 2.93 13.34 15.27
C LYS A 391 1.85 12.53 14.57
N VAL A 392 0.70 12.46 15.23
CA VAL A 392 -0.56 12.11 14.57
C VAL A 392 -1.28 13.40 14.19
N PHE A 393 -1.63 13.52 12.92
CA PHE A 393 -2.45 14.59 12.39
C PHE A 393 -3.87 14.06 12.19
N TRP A 394 -4.88 14.76 12.68
CA TRP A 394 -6.26 14.29 12.63
C TRP A 394 -7.26 15.43 12.37
N LYS A 395 -8.40 15.07 11.80
CA LYS A 395 -9.53 15.99 11.59
C LYS A 395 -10.85 15.22 11.43
N ASN A 396 -11.96 15.92 11.64
CA ASN A 396 -13.27 15.46 11.19
C ASN A 396 -13.57 16.07 9.81
N PRO A 397 -14.39 15.45 8.95
CA PRO A 397 -14.71 15.99 7.62
C PRO A 397 -15.27 17.41 7.59
N GLY A 398 -15.84 17.90 8.71
CA GLY A 398 -16.32 19.28 8.85
C GLY A 398 -15.23 20.31 9.17
N MET A 399 -14.00 19.88 9.46
CA MET A 399 -12.87 20.75 9.78
C MET A 399 -12.07 21.09 8.51
N ASN A 400 -11.56 22.32 8.43
CA ASN A 400 -10.76 22.78 7.28
C ASN A 400 -9.26 22.54 7.45
N GLU A 401 -8.78 22.40 8.68
CA GLU A 401 -7.36 22.27 9.02
C GLU A 401 -7.14 20.99 9.83
N TRP A 402 -5.95 20.40 9.69
CA TRP A 402 -5.51 19.27 10.49
C TRP A 402 -5.08 19.76 11.88
N ASN A 403 -5.59 19.11 12.93
CA ASN A 403 -5.01 19.19 14.26
C ASN A 403 -3.85 18.20 14.37
N SER A 404 -2.97 18.38 15.34
CA SER A 404 -1.82 17.48 15.54
C SER A 404 -1.55 17.23 17.01
N GLU A 405 -1.27 15.98 17.36
CA GLU A 405 -0.79 15.58 18.68
C GLU A 405 0.57 14.90 18.56
N TYR A 406 1.42 15.06 19.57
CA TYR A 406 2.71 14.37 19.64
C TYR A 406 2.51 12.89 20.01
N LEU A 407 3.32 12.03 19.40
CA LEU A 407 3.51 10.67 19.87
C LEU A 407 4.81 10.60 20.69
N TYR A 408 4.83 9.72 21.68
CA TYR A 408 5.94 9.60 22.62
C TYR A 408 6.51 8.19 22.55
N VAL A 409 7.84 8.09 22.59
CA VAL A 409 8.55 6.82 22.58
C VAL A 409 8.17 5.95 23.78
N SER A 410 8.10 4.64 23.57
CA SER A 410 7.87 3.66 24.62
C SER A 410 8.99 3.70 25.66
N ASP A 411 8.63 3.67 26.94
CA ASP A 411 9.58 3.53 28.05
C ASP A 411 10.10 2.08 28.18
N VAL A 412 9.59 1.14 27.38
CA VAL A 412 10.00 -0.27 27.37
C VAL A 412 11.28 -0.42 26.53
N PRO A 413 12.42 -0.83 27.13
CA PRO A 413 13.69 -0.90 26.40
C PRO A 413 13.71 -1.87 25.21
N GLU A 414 12.83 -2.88 25.22
CA GLU A 414 12.70 -3.89 24.16
C GLU A 414 11.86 -3.39 22.97
N GLU A 415 11.20 -2.23 23.11
CA GLU A 415 10.31 -1.60 22.12
C GLU A 415 10.76 -0.17 21.81
N SER A 416 12.07 0.06 21.69
CA SER A 416 12.65 1.40 21.53
C SER A 416 12.19 2.15 20.27
N ASN A 417 11.62 1.42 19.30
CA ASN A 417 11.12 1.97 18.04
C ASN A 417 9.60 2.21 18.08
N THR A 418 8.92 1.85 19.17
CA THR A 418 7.48 2.02 19.34
C THR A 418 7.18 3.40 19.90
N TRP A 419 6.26 4.11 19.25
CA TRP A 419 5.75 5.42 19.65
C TRP A 419 4.24 5.33 19.87
N SER A 420 3.75 5.99 20.91
CA SER A 420 2.35 5.95 21.28
C SER A 420 1.80 7.32 21.65
N GLY A 421 0.51 7.49 21.44
CA GLY A 421 -0.22 8.70 21.80
C GLY A 421 -1.71 8.52 21.57
N TRP A 422 -2.44 9.62 21.47
CA TRP A 422 -3.89 9.58 21.33
C TRP A 422 -4.39 10.63 20.34
N ILE A 423 -5.39 10.26 19.56
CA ILE A 423 -6.29 11.24 18.93
C ILE A 423 -7.34 11.62 19.99
N PRO A 424 -7.52 12.91 20.35
CA PRO A 424 -8.48 13.31 21.38
C PRO A 424 -9.90 12.85 21.04
N THR A 425 -10.66 12.44 22.05
CA THR A 425 -12.06 12.01 21.90
C THR A 425 -12.89 13.02 21.12
N GLN A 426 -13.62 12.56 20.11
CA GLN A 426 -14.52 13.38 19.29
C GLN A 426 -15.99 13.01 19.53
N GLU A 427 -16.90 13.83 19.02
CA GLU A 427 -18.30 13.43 18.85
C GLU A 427 -18.41 12.27 17.85
N GLU A 428 -19.55 11.58 17.88
CA GLU A 428 -19.84 10.50 16.92
C GLU A 428 -19.65 10.97 15.48
N GLY A 429 -18.87 10.21 14.71
CA GLY A 429 -18.66 10.49 13.30
C GLY A 429 -17.33 9.97 12.77
N THR A 430 -17.08 10.25 11.49
CA THR A 430 -15.84 9.89 10.83
C THR A 430 -14.67 10.77 11.29
N ILE A 431 -13.55 10.14 11.63
CA ILE A 431 -12.27 10.79 11.88
C ILE A 431 -11.29 10.36 10.80
N GLN A 432 -10.60 11.32 10.21
CA GLN A 432 -9.51 11.12 9.25
C GLN A 432 -8.20 11.45 9.95
N TYR A 433 -7.17 10.64 9.75
CA TYR A 433 -5.87 10.88 10.37
C TYR A 433 -4.69 10.30 9.57
N TYR A 434 -3.50 10.84 9.76
CA TYR A 434 -2.25 10.25 9.27
C TYR A 434 -1.15 10.47 10.30
N ILE A 435 -0.13 9.63 10.26
CA ILE A 435 1.05 9.75 11.12
C ILE A 435 2.18 10.32 10.29
N GLN A 436 2.97 11.22 10.85
CA GLN A 436 4.16 11.76 10.21
C GLN A 436 5.39 11.55 11.10
N SER A 437 6.52 11.29 10.46
CA SER A 437 7.85 11.27 11.08
C SER A 437 8.88 11.90 10.15
N ALA A 438 9.96 12.42 10.71
CA ALA A 438 11.12 12.88 9.98
C ALA A 438 12.41 12.41 10.66
N ASP A 439 13.47 12.26 9.86
CA ASP A 439 14.80 11.91 10.34
C ASP A 439 15.83 13.01 10.00
N SER A 440 17.02 12.89 10.57
CA SER A 440 18.11 13.84 10.35
C SER A 440 18.80 13.70 8.98
N SER A 441 18.41 12.69 8.18
CA SER A 441 18.84 12.57 6.79
C SER A 441 18.07 13.52 5.86
N GLY A 442 16.94 14.04 6.34
CA GLY A 442 16.04 14.96 5.63
C GLY A 442 14.80 14.29 5.07
N ARG A 443 14.58 12.99 5.37
CA ARG A 443 13.35 12.28 5.00
C ARG A 443 12.20 12.72 5.88
N ILE A 444 11.03 12.84 5.27
CA ILE A 444 9.76 13.09 5.96
C ILE A 444 8.77 12.11 5.35
N GLU A 445 8.24 11.21 6.16
CA GLU A 445 7.35 10.15 5.71
C GLU A 445 6.03 10.21 6.47
N ASN A 446 4.99 9.76 5.78
CA ASN A 446 3.66 9.64 6.35
C ASN A 446 3.19 8.18 6.31
N SER A 447 2.31 7.82 7.25
CA SER A 447 1.48 6.61 7.15
C SER A 447 0.01 7.01 7.13
N PRO A 448 -0.73 6.72 6.03
CA PRO A 448 -0.22 6.17 4.76
C PRO A 448 0.69 7.18 4.01
N LEU A 449 1.44 6.74 2.99
CA LEU A 449 2.34 7.62 2.20
C LEU A 449 1.61 8.83 1.62
N ALA A 450 0.39 8.62 1.11
CA ALA A 450 -0.51 9.66 0.65
C ALA A 450 -1.89 9.52 1.32
N GLY A 451 -2.52 10.68 1.56
CA GLY A 451 -3.87 10.73 2.10
C GLY A 451 -3.95 10.50 3.61
N TRP A 452 -4.84 9.60 4.02
CA TRP A 452 -5.18 9.38 5.43
C TRP A 452 -5.79 7.99 5.67
N HIS A 453 -5.66 7.52 6.90
CA HIS A 453 -6.49 6.49 7.50
C HIS A 453 -7.83 7.10 7.94
N GLU A 454 -8.87 6.29 8.02
CA GLU A 454 -10.21 6.74 8.40
C GLU A 454 -10.86 5.70 9.31
N PHE A 455 -11.59 6.16 10.33
CA PHE A 455 -12.42 5.31 11.18
C PHE A 455 -13.66 6.05 11.67
N TRP A 456 -14.71 5.30 11.97
CA TRP A 456 -15.93 5.79 12.61
C TRP A 456 -15.79 5.78 14.13
N ALA A 457 -15.73 6.96 14.73
CA ALA A 457 -15.80 7.16 16.16
C ALA A 457 -17.24 6.96 16.67
N LEU A 458 -17.41 6.04 17.61
CA LEU A 458 -18.66 5.95 18.38
C LEU A 458 -18.79 7.12 19.36
N PRO A 459 -20.02 7.49 19.75
CA PRO A 459 -20.20 8.40 20.87
C PRO A 459 -19.46 7.81 22.08
N PRO A 460 -18.69 8.61 22.81
CA PRO A 460 -17.84 8.06 23.86
C PRO A 460 -18.70 7.38 24.94
N ASN A 461 -18.57 6.05 25.04
CA ASN A 461 -19.25 5.21 26.03
C ASN A 461 -18.87 5.58 27.48
N THR A 462 -17.87 6.46 27.66
CA THR A 462 -17.50 7.01 28.96
C THR A 462 -18.68 7.63 29.71
N CYS A 463 -19.76 8.03 29.03
CA CYS A 463 -20.95 8.59 29.69
C CYS A 463 -22.00 7.53 30.07
N LEU A 464 -21.93 6.32 29.51
CA LEU A 464 -22.83 5.21 29.84
C LEU A 464 -22.45 4.51 31.16
N GLU A 465 -21.20 4.67 31.60
CA GLU A 465 -20.75 4.21 32.92
C GLU A 465 -21.04 5.21 34.05
N TRP A 466 -21.39 6.45 33.72
CA TRP A 466 -21.77 7.43 34.74
C TRP A 466 -23.19 7.13 35.19
N ASP A 467 -23.37 6.98 36.50
CA ASP A 467 -24.69 6.79 37.08
C ASP A 467 -25.57 8.02 36.79
N LEU A 468 -26.83 7.79 36.41
CA LEU A 468 -27.79 8.87 36.16
C LEU A 468 -27.87 9.79 37.40
N GLY A 469 -27.48 11.06 37.24
CA GLY A 469 -27.41 12.04 38.33
C GLY A 469 -26.05 12.20 39.02
N ASP A 470 -25.04 11.39 38.71
CA ASP A 470 -23.65 11.62 39.16
C ASP A 470 -22.93 12.55 38.17
N MET A 471 -22.87 13.84 38.49
CA MET A 471 -22.44 14.90 37.57
C MET A 471 -20.92 15.09 37.53
N ASN A 472 -20.19 14.39 38.39
CA ASN A 472 -18.73 14.48 38.51
C ASN A 472 -18.03 13.11 38.48
N ASN A 473 -18.78 12.02 38.26
CA ASN A 473 -18.31 10.65 38.22
C ASN A 473 -17.56 10.22 39.48
N SER A 474 -18.04 10.67 40.64
CA SER A 474 -17.45 10.28 41.92
C SER A 474 -17.89 8.88 42.38
N GLY A 475 -18.82 8.25 41.66
CA GLY A 475 -19.49 7.01 42.04
C GLY A 475 -20.49 7.19 43.18
N ASN A 476 -20.85 8.44 43.52
CA ASN A 476 -21.82 8.78 44.55
C ASN A 476 -22.72 9.92 44.07
N ILE A 477 -24.03 9.76 44.22
CA ILE A 477 -25.00 10.83 43.93
C ILE A 477 -25.21 11.66 45.21
N ASP A 478 -24.69 12.89 45.25
CA ASP A 478 -24.71 13.76 46.42
C ASP A 478 -24.95 15.26 46.13
N ILE A 479 -24.76 16.11 47.14
CA ILE A 479 -25.03 17.55 47.04
C ILE A 479 -24.15 18.27 46.01
N PHE A 480 -22.96 17.76 45.72
CA PHE A 480 -22.08 18.34 44.70
C PHE A 480 -22.68 18.17 43.31
N ASP A 481 -23.39 17.08 43.04
CA ASP A 481 -24.06 16.86 41.76
C ASP A 481 -25.23 17.81 41.53
N ILE A 482 -26.00 18.10 42.58
CA ILE A 482 -27.06 19.12 42.55
C ILE A 482 -26.48 20.49 42.20
N LEU A 483 -25.33 20.85 42.81
CA LEU A 483 -24.69 22.14 42.57
C LEU A 483 -24.17 22.26 41.15
N LEU A 484 -23.59 21.18 40.60
CA LEU A 484 -23.11 21.13 39.22
C LEU A 484 -24.27 21.22 38.23
N LEU A 485 -25.31 20.39 38.38
CA LEU A 485 -26.49 20.42 37.50
C LEU A 485 -27.19 21.79 37.54
N ALA A 486 -27.32 22.40 38.72
CA ALA A 486 -27.91 23.72 38.86
C ALA A 486 -27.07 24.81 38.17
N ASP A 487 -25.74 24.72 38.23
CA ASP A 487 -24.85 25.65 37.53
C ASP A 487 -24.93 25.49 36.01
N TYR A 488 -24.99 24.25 35.50
CA TYR A 488 -25.12 23.99 34.07
C TYR A 488 -26.46 24.46 33.51
N VAL A 489 -27.56 24.17 34.20
CA VAL A 489 -28.91 24.64 33.81
C VAL A 489 -28.98 26.18 33.83
N ASN A 490 -28.30 26.84 34.76
CA ASN A 490 -28.30 28.28 34.88
C ASN A 490 -27.35 28.98 33.88
N SER A 491 -26.19 28.38 33.59
CA SER A 491 -25.19 28.93 32.67
C SER A 491 -25.48 28.59 31.20
N GLY A 492 -26.20 27.50 30.94
CA GLY A 492 -26.40 26.94 29.60
C GLY A 492 -25.15 26.30 28.99
N TYR A 493 -24.12 26.04 29.82
CA TYR A 493 -22.85 25.46 29.39
C TYR A 493 -22.55 24.18 30.17
N PHE A 494 -22.25 23.10 29.44
CA PHE A 494 -21.87 21.80 30.00
C PHE A 494 -20.40 21.51 29.62
N PRO A 495 -19.51 21.25 30.60
CA PRO A 495 -18.13 20.89 30.31
C PRO A 495 -18.05 19.42 29.88
N GLY A 496 -18.05 19.20 28.57
CA GLY A 496 -17.99 17.86 27.97
C GLY A 496 -19.35 17.21 27.76
N SER A 497 -19.37 16.09 27.04
CA SER A 497 -20.59 15.36 26.66
C SER A 497 -21.21 14.56 27.81
N CYS A 498 -20.41 14.03 28.74
CA CYS A 498 -20.91 13.13 29.79
C CYS A 498 -21.80 13.77 30.85
N PRO A 499 -21.48 14.93 31.42
CA PRO A 499 -22.39 15.60 32.34
C PRO A 499 -23.75 15.86 31.69
N GLN A 500 -23.79 16.18 30.40
CA GLN A 500 -25.04 16.41 29.67
C GLN A 500 -25.90 15.14 29.56
N THR A 501 -25.28 13.96 29.35
CA THR A 501 -25.98 12.68 29.22
C THR A 501 -26.64 12.22 30.53
N VAL A 502 -25.99 12.43 31.67
CA VAL A 502 -26.53 12.05 32.99
C VAL A 502 -27.35 13.14 33.68
N SER A 503 -27.49 14.30 33.04
CA SER A 503 -28.26 15.44 33.56
C SER A 503 -29.78 15.33 33.37
N ASP A 504 -30.26 14.52 32.42
CA ASP A 504 -31.69 14.38 32.09
C ASP A 504 -32.35 13.35 33.02
N ILE A 505 -32.56 13.76 34.28
CA ILE A 505 -33.01 12.85 35.35
C ILE A 505 -34.43 12.36 35.09
N ASN A 506 -35.27 13.14 34.40
CA ASN A 506 -36.66 12.77 34.14
C ASN A 506 -36.88 12.11 32.76
N GLY A 507 -35.86 12.09 31.90
CA GLY A 507 -35.85 11.45 30.59
C GLY A 507 -36.76 12.12 29.56
N ASP A 508 -37.04 13.42 29.71
CA ASP A 508 -37.93 14.18 28.82
C ASP A 508 -37.19 14.88 27.65
N GLY A 509 -35.86 14.80 27.65
CA GLY A 509 -34.97 15.38 26.65
C GLY A 509 -34.71 16.88 26.83
N ASN A 510 -35.22 17.52 27.89
CA ASN A 510 -35.01 18.94 28.17
C ASN A 510 -34.32 19.18 29.52
N LEU A 511 -33.05 19.58 29.49
CA LEU A 511 -32.31 19.92 30.71
C LEU A 511 -32.78 21.25 31.31
N ASN A 512 -33.47 21.19 32.45
CA ASN A 512 -34.02 22.37 33.11
C ASN A 512 -34.12 22.22 34.64
N VAL A 513 -34.76 23.18 35.31
CA VAL A 513 -34.90 23.17 36.77
C VAL A 513 -35.66 21.94 37.30
N ILE A 514 -36.46 21.29 36.46
CA ILE A 514 -37.15 20.05 36.80
C ILE A 514 -36.13 18.94 37.09
N ASP A 515 -35.09 18.78 36.30
CA ASP A 515 -34.05 17.76 36.51
C ASP A 515 -33.32 17.95 37.84
N VAL A 516 -33.03 19.22 38.20
CA VAL A 516 -32.47 19.57 39.51
C VAL A 516 -33.38 19.11 40.65
N ILE A 517 -34.70 19.30 40.51
CA ILE A 517 -35.67 18.88 41.53
C ILE A 517 -35.73 17.35 41.64
N PHE A 518 -35.65 16.64 40.52
CA PHE A 518 -35.62 15.18 40.50
C PHE A 518 -34.34 14.63 41.13
N LEU A 519 -33.17 15.22 40.83
CA LEU A 519 -31.91 14.86 41.47
C LEU A 519 -31.93 15.08 42.99
N VAL A 520 -32.48 16.23 43.44
CA VAL A 520 -32.70 16.51 44.86
C VAL A 520 -33.59 15.45 45.51
N ASN A 521 -34.64 15.00 44.83
CA ASN A 521 -35.52 13.95 45.34
C ASN A 521 -34.81 12.59 45.43
N MET A 522 -33.96 12.23 44.47
CA MET A 522 -33.17 11.00 44.50
C MET A 522 -32.22 10.96 45.71
N ILE A 523 -31.63 12.11 46.08
CA ILE A 523 -30.70 12.19 47.23
C ILE A 523 -31.45 12.19 48.58
N ILE A 524 -32.60 12.86 48.66
CA ILE A 524 -33.40 12.95 49.90
C ILE A 524 -34.19 11.66 50.16
N TYR A 525 -34.55 10.92 49.11
CA TYR A 525 -35.33 9.69 49.16
C TYR A 525 -34.67 8.57 48.31
N PRO A 526 -33.50 8.07 48.74
CA PRO A 526 -32.70 7.09 47.98
C PRO A 526 -33.36 5.71 47.83
#